data_AF-A0A953QBT4-F1
#
_entry.id   AF-A0A953QBT4-F1
#
_cell.length_a   1.000
_cell.length_b   1.000
_cell.length_c   1.000
_cell.angle_alpha   90.00
_cell.angle_beta   90.00
_cell.angle_gamma   90.00
#
_symmetry.space_group_name_H-M   'P 1'
#
loop_
_entity.id
_entity.type
_entity.pdbx_description
1 polymer ?
#
loop_
_entity_poly.entity_id
_entity_poly.type
_entity_poly.pdbx_seq_one_letter_code
_entity_poly.pdbx_strand_id
1 'polypeptide(L)'
;MLRRRRFINWRALSLTMYFILLISMLWEATLALPYGWWNYQHRAMMGVFIGAWSDLPVEAVLVWLAVTYGTVNLFEAVKIWQASGRRARAAFLGSA
;
A
#
# COMPACT_ATOMS: atom_id res chain seq x y z
N MET A 1 -13.29 -2.88 34.94
CA MET A 1 -11.98 -3.17 34.31
C MET A 1 -12.13 -3.03 32.79
N LEU A 2 -11.96 -1.82 32.23
CA LEU A 2 -12.13 -1.55 30.80
C LEU A 2 -10.93 -2.11 30.02
N ARG A 3 -11.10 -3.30 29.46
CA ARG A 3 -10.11 -3.96 28.60
C ARG A 3 -9.96 -3.10 27.34
N ARG A 4 -8.91 -2.28 27.27
CA ARG A 4 -8.44 -1.62 26.03
C ARG A 4 -8.14 -2.73 25.02
N ARG A 5 -9.13 -3.17 24.25
CA ARG A 5 -8.92 -4.11 23.15
C ARG A 5 -8.04 -3.39 22.14
N ARG A 6 -6.83 -3.89 21.89
CA ARG A 6 -6.07 -3.47 20.70
C ARG A 6 -6.92 -3.85 19.50
N PHE A 7 -7.61 -2.88 18.91
CA PHE A 7 -8.38 -3.09 17.69
C PHE A 7 -7.47 -3.47 16.51
N ILE A 8 -6.21 -3.01 16.55
CA ILE A 8 -5.21 -3.23 15.50
C ILE A 8 -4.16 -4.23 15.99
N ASN A 9 -4.04 -5.35 15.27
CA ASN A 9 -2.95 -6.31 15.46
C ASN A 9 -1.72 -5.82 14.68
N TRP A 10 -0.86 -5.06 15.35
CA TRP A 10 0.37 -4.52 14.76
C TRP A 10 1.28 -5.57 14.11
N ARG A 11 1.33 -6.80 14.64
CA ARG A 11 2.15 -7.86 14.06
C ARG A 11 1.60 -8.32 12.71
N ALA A 12 0.29 -8.54 12.64
CA ALA A 12 -0.37 -8.88 11.39
C ALA A 12 -0.30 -7.70 10.40
N LEU A 13 -0.49 -6.47 10.87
CA LEU A 13 -0.38 -5.26 10.06
C LEU A 13 0.99 -5.16 9.36
N SER A 14 2.07 -5.24 10.15
CA SER A 14 3.43 -5.15 9.63
C SER A 14 3.75 -6.31 8.69
N LEU A 15 3.27 -7.52 9.00
CA LEU A 15 3.44 -8.69 8.12
C LEU A 15 2.73 -8.50 6.78
N THR A 16 1.49 -8.01 6.79
CA THR A 16 0.72 -7.74 5.58
C THR A 16 1.34 -6.62 4.76
N MET A 17 1.76 -5.51 5.38
CA MET A 17 2.50 -4.46 4.67
C MET A 17 3.77 -5.00 4.04
N TYR A 18 4.54 -5.81 4.77
CA TYR A 18 5.77 -6.41 4.27
C TYR A 18 5.50 -7.29 3.04
N PHE A 19 4.52 -8.20 3.11
CA PHE A 19 4.23 -9.10 1.98
C PHE A 19 3.70 -8.36 0.76
N ILE A 20 2.79 -7.40 0.93
CA ILE A 20 2.26 -6.63 -0.20
C ILE A 20 3.40 -5.87 -0.88
N LEU A 21 4.22 -5.16 -0.10
CA LEU A 21 5.35 -4.41 -0.65
C LEU A 21 6.37 -5.33 -1.32
N LEU A 22 6.70 -6.47 -0.70
CA LEU A 22 7.65 -7.44 -1.23
C LEU A 22 7.18 -8.01 -2.57
N ILE A 23 5.92 -8.43 -2.65
CA ILE A 23 5.34 -9.00 -3.87
C ILE A 23 5.26 -7.92 -4.96
N SER A 24 4.83 -6.70 -4.62
CA SER A 24 4.81 -5.57 -5.54
C SER A 24 6.20 -5.24 -6.10
N MET A 25 7.21 -5.18 -5.25
CA MET A 25 8.60 -4.93 -5.66
C MET A 25 9.17 -6.08 -6.50
N LEU A 26 8.86 -7.33 -6.13
CA LEU A 26 9.28 -8.49 -6.91
C LEU A 26 8.67 -8.42 -8.31
N TRP A 27 7.36 -8.16 -8.40
CA TRP A 27 6.68 -7.99 -9.68
C TRP A 27 7.29 -6.86 -10.51
N GLU A 28 7.48 -5.67 -9.92
CA GLU A 28 7.99 -4.49 -10.62
C GLU A 28 9.41 -4.72 -11.15
N ALA A 29 10.32 -5.09 -10.24
CA ALA A 29 11.75 -5.12 -10.52
C ALA A 29 12.17 -6.33 -11.37
N THR A 30 11.44 -7.46 -11.26
CA THR A 30 11.83 -8.71 -11.94
C THR A 30 10.99 -9.04 -13.16
N LEU A 31 9.73 -8.60 -13.21
CA LEU A 31 8.84 -8.92 -14.33
C LEU A 31 8.52 -7.66 -15.14
N ALA A 32 7.94 -6.64 -14.53
CA ALA A 32 7.38 -5.51 -15.28
C ALA A 32 8.44 -4.72 -16.05
N LEU A 33 9.56 -4.39 -15.40
CA LEU A 33 10.68 -3.65 -16.00
C LEU A 33 11.48 -4.47 -17.01
N PRO A 34 11.99 -5.67 -16.69
CA PRO A 34 12.81 -6.43 -17.63
C PRO A 34 12.05 -6.85 -18.90
N TYR A 35 10.74 -7.11 -18.80
CA TYR A 35 9.90 -7.44 -19.95
C TYR A 35 9.28 -6.22 -20.63
N GLY A 36 9.52 -4.99 -20.12
CA GLY A 36 9.03 -3.76 -20.73
C GLY A 36 7.51 -3.64 -20.79
N TRP A 37 6.77 -4.24 -19.84
CA TRP A 37 5.30 -4.25 -19.83
C TRP A 37 4.71 -2.84 -19.78
N TRP A 38 5.37 -1.96 -19.02
CA TRP A 38 5.06 -0.54 -18.97
C TRP A 38 6.37 0.25 -18.87
N ASN A 39 6.91 0.62 -20.04
CA ASN A 39 8.16 1.37 -20.08
C ASN A 39 8.03 2.73 -19.38
N TYR A 40 9.03 3.07 -18.58
CA TYR A 40 9.08 4.35 -17.89
C TYR A 40 9.64 5.46 -18.78
N GLN A 41 8.95 6.59 -18.80
CA GLN A 41 9.40 7.76 -19.55
C GLN A 41 10.49 8.49 -18.75
N HIS A 42 11.75 8.18 -19.03
CA HIS A 42 12.92 8.70 -18.30
C HIS A 42 12.94 10.24 -18.25
N ARG A 43 12.45 10.92 -19.29
CA ARG A 43 12.37 12.39 -19.36
C ARG A 43 11.38 13.02 -18.37
N ALA A 44 10.40 12.25 -17.89
CA ALA A 44 9.37 12.72 -16.97
C ALA A 44 9.64 12.32 -15.51
N MET A 45 10.74 11.60 -15.26
CA MET A 45 11.14 11.13 -13.94
C MET A 45 12.18 12.06 -13.32
N MET A 46 12.34 12.00 -12.00
CA MET A 46 13.33 12.76 -11.22
C MET A 46 14.78 12.34 -11.53
N GLY A 47 14.99 11.31 -12.36
CA GLY A 47 16.30 10.91 -12.87
C GLY A 47 17.11 10.03 -11.91
N VAL A 48 16.49 9.51 -10.84
CA VAL A 48 17.15 8.64 -9.86
C VAL A 48 16.77 7.19 -10.14
N PHE A 49 17.74 6.43 -10.64
CA PHE A 49 17.54 5.04 -11.07
C PHE A 49 18.47 4.08 -10.32
N ILE A 50 17.96 2.88 -10.05
CA ILE A 50 18.70 1.77 -9.45
C ILE A 50 19.18 0.86 -10.58
N GLY A 51 20.46 1.02 -10.96
CA GLY A 51 21.05 0.30 -12.09
C GLY A 51 21.12 -1.23 -11.94
N ALA A 52 20.95 -1.77 -10.73
CA ALA A 52 20.96 -3.22 -10.48
C ALA A 52 19.73 -3.96 -11.08
N TRP A 53 18.63 -3.25 -11.37
CA TRP A 53 17.38 -3.84 -11.85
C TRP A 53 16.81 -3.07 -13.05
N SER A 54 17.54 -3.10 -14.18
CA SER A 54 17.12 -2.51 -15.45
C SER A 54 16.70 -1.04 -15.33
N ASP A 55 17.51 -0.25 -14.61
CA ASP A 55 17.24 1.16 -14.32
C ASP A 55 15.87 1.38 -13.64
N LEU A 56 15.57 0.64 -12.57
CA LEU A 56 14.36 0.81 -11.76
C LEU A 56 14.30 2.25 -11.20
N PRO A 57 13.29 3.05 -11.56
CA PRO A 57 13.13 4.39 -11.02
C PRO A 57 12.71 4.35 -9.55
N VAL A 58 13.27 5.24 -8.74
CA VAL A 58 12.93 5.33 -7.30
C VAL A 58 11.44 5.67 -7.09
N GLU A 59 10.84 6.40 -8.03
CA GLU A 59 9.42 6.74 -8.04
C GLU A 59 8.53 5.52 -8.09
N ALA A 60 8.91 4.47 -8.84
CA ALA A 60 8.15 3.23 -8.88
C ALA A 60 8.11 2.58 -7.50
N VAL A 61 9.25 2.56 -6.79
CA VAL A 61 9.34 2.06 -5.41
C VAL A 61 8.44 2.90 -4.47
N LEU A 62 8.49 4.22 -4.60
CA LEU A 62 7.66 5.13 -3.80
C LEU A 62 6.15 4.95 -4.06
N VAL A 63 5.76 4.71 -5.32
CA VAL A 63 4.38 4.39 -5.68
C VAL A 63 3.94 3.10 -5.01
N TRP A 64 4.73 2.04 -5.09
CA TRP A 64 4.39 0.77 -4.44
C TRP A 64 4.34 0.87 -2.91
N LEU A 65 5.20 1.69 -2.30
CA LEU A 65 5.11 2.03 -0.89
C LEU A 65 3.80 2.76 -0.55
N ALA A 66 3.44 3.78 -1.33
CA ALA A 66 2.22 4.56 -1.12
C ALA A 66 0.95 3.69 -1.31
N VAL A 67 0.92 2.85 -2.33
CA VAL A 67 -0.18 1.91 -2.60
C VAL A 67 -0.33 0.90 -1.48
N THR A 68 0.78 0.33 -1.00
CA THR A 68 0.78 -0.61 0.13
C THR A 68 0.26 0.06 1.39
N TYR A 69 0.76 1.25 1.70
CA TYR A 69 0.33 2.03 2.84
C TYR A 69 -1.17 2.35 2.78
N GLY A 70 -1.66 2.84 1.65
CA GLY A 70 -3.06 3.16 1.44
C GLY A 70 -3.96 1.93 1.58
N THR A 71 -3.59 0.83 0.94
CA THR A 71 -4.37 -0.42 0.95
C THR A 71 -4.54 -0.98 2.36
N VAL A 72 -3.44 -1.04 3.12
CA VAL A 72 -3.49 -1.61 4.48
C VAL A 72 -4.26 -0.70 5.44
N ASN A 73 -4.04 0.62 5.38
CA ASN A 73 -4.78 1.55 6.24
C ASN A 73 -6.28 1.58 5.89
N LEU A 74 -6.62 1.52 4.60
CA LEU A 74 -8.01 1.44 4.15
C LEU A 74 -8.68 0.17 4.65
N PHE A 75 -7.99 -0.98 4.54
CA PHE A 75 -8.49 -2.25 5.06
C PHE A 75 -8.78 -2.18 6.56
N GLU A 76 -7.85 -1.63 7.36
CA GLU A 76 -8.05 -1.45 8.80
C GLU A 76 -9.21 -0.49 9.11
N ALA A 77 -9.33 0.62 8.38
CA ALA A 77 -10.42 1.56 8.53
C ALA A 77 -11.78 0.92 8.25
N VAL A 78 -11.88 0.14 7.16
CA VAL A 78 -13.10 -0.60 6.79
C VAL A 78 -13.44 -1.66 7.85
N LYS A 79 -12.44 -2.38 8.36
CA LYS A 79 -12.64 -3.41 9.40
C LYS A 79 -13.16 -2.79 10.71
N ILE A 80 -12.59 -1.66 11.13
CA ILE A 80 -13.06 -0.92 12.32
C ILE A 80 -14.49 -0.42 12.09
N TRP A 81 -14.78 0.11 10.91
CA TRP A 81 -16.11 0.59 10.57
C TRP A 81 -17.15 -0.55 10.61
N GLN A 82 -16.87 -1.70 10.00
CA GLN A 82 -17.76 -2.88 10.06
C GLN A 82 -17.97 -3.35 11.51
N ALA A 83 -16.91 -3.39 12.32
CA ALA A 83 -17.00 -3.77 13.73
C ALA A 83 -17.80 -2.76 14.58
N SER A 84 -17.91 -1.50 14.14
CA SER A 84 -18.67 -0.45 14.85
C SER A 84 -20.19 -0.53 14.68
N GLY A 85 -20.68 -1.32 13.72
CA GLY A 85 -22.12 -1.46 13.43
C GLY A 85 -22.81 -0.20 12.89
N ARG A 86 -22.05 0.86 12.57
CA ARG A 86 -22.58 2.13 12.06
C ARG A 86 -22.97 2.02 10.57
N ARG A 87 -24.18 2.42 10.20
CA ARG A 87 -24.58 2.52 8.77
C ARG A 87 -23.63 3.47 8.02
N ALA A 88 -23.26 3.12 6.78
CA ALA A 88 -22.32 3.88 5.95
C ALA A 88 -22.66 5.38 5.88
N ARG A 89 -23.95 5.72 5.74
CA ARG A 89 -24.43 7.11 5.72
C ARG A 89 -24.09 7.88 7.00
N ALA A 90 -24.23 7.29 8.19
CA ALA A 90 -23.94 7.98 9.44
C ALA A 90 -22.43 8.17 9.67
N ALA A 91 -21.59 7.29 9.11
CA ALA A 91 -20.13 7.36 9.22
C ALA A 91 -19.50 8.35 8.22
N PHE A 92 -20.05 8.45 7.00
CA PHE A 92 -19.52 9.32 5.94
C PHE A 92 -20.24 10.66 5.80
N LEU A 93 -21.52 10.78 6.16
CA LEU A 93 -22.33 11.99 5.97
C LEU A 93 -22.83 12.63 7.28
N GLY A 94 -22.53 12.03 8.44
CA GLY A 94 -23.06 12.46 9.74
C GLY A 94 -24.54 12.07 9.94
N SER A 95 -24.95 11.92 11.20
CA SER A 95 -26.35 11.70 11.54
C SER A 95 -27.12 13.01 11.42
N ALA A 96 -27.96 13.13 10.40
CA ALA A 96 -29.06 14.10 10.38
C ALA A 96 -30.11 13.72 11.45
#